data_AF-A0A529ZZA0-F1
#
_entry.id   AF-A0A529ZZA0-F1
#
_cell.length_a   1.000
_cell.length_b   1.000
_cell.length_c   1.000
_cell.angle_alpha   90.00
_cell.angle_beta   90.00
_cell.angle_gamma   90.00
#
_symmetry.space_group_name_H-M   'P 1'
#
loop_
_entity.id
_entity.type
_entity.pdbx_description
1 polymer ?
#
loop_
_entity_poly.entity_id
_entity_poly.type
_entity_poly.pdbx_seq_one_letter_code
_entity_poly.pdbx_strand_id
1 'polypeptide(L)' 'MRVVRGVGDLVLKQVAATLIEHARDSDVVSRYGGEEFALVMPGCSLEEGAQRAETLRQAI' A
#
# COMPACT_ATOMS: atom_id res chain seq x y z
N MET A 1 5.41 -22.78 13.50
CA MET A 1 4.00 -22.73 13.03
C MET A 1 3.52 -21.30 13.17
N ARG A 2 3.53 -20.50 12.09
CA ARG A 2 3.17 -19.07 12.16
C ARG A 2 1.65 -18.95 12.07
N VAL A 3 1.04 -18.43 13.13
CA VAL A 3 -0.40 -18.20 13.21
C VAL A 3 -0.82 -17.28 12.06
N VAL A 4 -1.68 -17.78 11.16
CA VAL A 4 -2.49 -16.95 10.26
C VAL A 4 -3.71 -16.55 11.07
N ARG A 5 -3.80 -15.29 11.51
CA ARG A 5 -4.98 -14.80 12.23
C ARG A 5 -6.06 -14.44 11.20
N GLY A 6 -6.80 -15.46 10.77
CA GLY A 6 -8.06 -15.33 10.03
C GLY A 6 -7.96 -14.66 8.66
N VAL A 7 -9.14 -14.36 8.08
CA VAL A 7 -9.29 -13.71 6.76
C VAL A 7 -8.66 -12.30 6.76
N GLY A 8 -8.62 -11.62 7.90
CA GLY A 8 -8.02 -10.28 8.02
C GLY A 8 -6.53 -10.23 7.65
N ASP A 9 -5.73 -11.21 8.10
CA ASP A 9 -4.31 -11.28 7.73
C ASP A 9 -4.09 -11.47 6.22
N LEU A 10 -5.03 -12.15 5.53
CA LEU A 10 -4.98 -12.31 4.08
C LEU A 10 -5.30 -11.01 3.36
N VAL A 11 -6.33 -10.28 3.83
CA VAL A 11 -6.69 -8.96 3.29
C VAL A 11 -5.52 -7.98 3.46
N LEU A 12 -4.91 -7.91 4.64
CA LEU A 12 -3.77 -7.02 4.90
C LEU A 12 -2.56 -7.34 4.02
N LYS A 13 -2.31 -8.62 3.73
CA LYS A 13 -1.24 -9.03 2.80
C LYS A 13 -1.56 -8.65 1.36
N GLN A 14 -2.83 -8.79 0.94
CA GLN A 14 -3.26 -8.40 -0.39
C GLN A 14 -3.10 -6.89 -0.59
N VAL A 15 -3.54 -6.08 0.36
CA VAL A 15 -3.35 -4.62 0.33
C VAL A 15 -1.87 -4.25 0.24
N ALA A 16 -1.02 -4.87 1.08
CA ALA A 16 0.42 -4.63 1.04
C ALA A 16 1.03 -5.00 -0.32
N ALA A 17 0.61 -6.12 -0.92
CA ALA A 17 1.08 -6.54 -2.23
C ALA A 17 0.68 -5.54 -3.32
N THR A 18 -0.58 -5.10 -3.35
CA THR A 18 -1.07 -4.09 -4.30
C THR A 18 -0.29 -2.78 -4.17
N LEU A 19 -0.02 -2.32 -2.95
CA LEU A 19 0.78 -1.11 -2.72
C LEU A 19 2.22 -1.24 -3.23
N ILE A 20 2.85 -2.40 -3.03
CA ILE A 20 4.23 -2.66 -3.50
C ILE A 20 4.26 -2.76 -5.03
N GLU A 21 3.29 -3.40 -5.66
CA GLU A 21 3.20 -3.53 -7.13
C GLU A 21 3.09 -2.17 -7.84
N HIS A 22 2.42 -1.20 -7.20
CA HIS A 22 2.23 0.14 -7.75
C HIS A 22 3.28 1.16 -7.27
N ALA A 23 4.20 0.75 -6.39
CA ALA A 23 5.29 1.57 -5.90
C ALA A 23 6.43 1.61 -6.93
N ARG A 24 7.08 2.77 -7.05
CA ARG A 24 8.36 2.91 -7.77
C ARG A 24 9.51 2.50 -6.85
N ASP A 25 10.69 2.26 -7.40
CA ASP A 25 11.90 1.97 -6.62
C ASP A 25 12.26 3.08 -5.61
N SER A 26 11.89 4.34 -5.91
CA SER A 26 12.09 5.49 -5.03
C SER A 26 11.06 5.61 -3.92
N ASP A 27 9.93 4.91 -4.04
CA ASP A 27 8.81 5.03 -3.12
C ASP A 27 9.00 4.10 -1.91
N VAL A 28 8.40 4.47 -0.78
CA VAL A 28 8.45 3.67 0.44
C VAL A 28 7.04 3.28 0.85
N VAL A 29 6.77 1.97 0.86
CA VAL A 29 5.55 1.38 1.43
C VAL A 29 5.82 1.00 2.88
N SER A 30 4.95 1.44 3.78
CA SER A 30 5.02 1.09 5.20
C SER A 30 3.65 0.74 5.75
N ARG A 31 3.62 -0.17 6.73
CA ARG A 31 2.45 -0.40 7.58
C ARG A 31 2.66 0.38 8.88
N TYR A 32 1.90 1.45 9.05
CA TYR A 32 2.05 2.38 10.18
C TYR A 32 1.39 1.83 11.45
N GLY A 33 0.28 1.09 11.31
CA GLY A 33 -0.52 0.56 12.41
C GLY A 33 -1.08 -0.84 12.16
N GLY A 34 -2.06 -1.24 12.97
CA GLY A 34 -2.72 -2.55 12.82
C GLY A 34 -3.38 -2.74 11.46
N GLU A 35 -3.90 -1.69 10.87
CA GLU A 35 -4.67 -1.74 9.61
C GLU A 35 -4.42 -0.52 8.72
N GLU A 36 -3.43 0.30 9.09
CA GLU A 36 -3.06 1.53 8.42
C GLU A 36 -1.78 1.34 7.59
N PHE A 37 -1.83 1.80 6.34
CA PHE A 37 -0.71 1.76 5.40
C PHE A 37 -0.38 3.18 4.91
N ALA A 38 0.89 3.39 4.59
CA ALA A 38 1.41 4.62 4.00
C ALA A 38 2.28 4.31 2.79
N LEU A 39 2.12 5.09 1.72
CA LEU A 39 2.99 5.12 0.55
C LEU A 39 3.60 6.52 0.46
N VAL A 40 4.91 6.61 0.70
CA VAL A 40 5.66 7.85 0.56
C VAL A 40 6.26 7.89 -0.84
N MET A 41 6.00 8.97 -1.59
CA MET A 41 6.41 9.11 -2.99
C MET A 41 7.36 10.32 -3.16
N PRO A 42 8.68 10.17 -2.92
CA PRO A 42 9.63 11.24 -3.11
C PRO A 42 9.64 11.77 -4.55
N GLY A 43 9.71 13.09 -4.69
CA GLY A 43 9.73 13.74 -6.00
C GLY A 43 8.42 13.66 -6.78
N CYS A 44 7.33 13.19 -6.16
CA CYS A 44 6.00 13.19 -6.76
C CYS A 44 5.30 14.53 -6.49
N SER A 45 4.71 15.13 -7.52
CA SER A 45 3.88 16.32 -7.33
C SER A 45 2.55 15.95 -6.65
N LEU A 46 1.83 16.94 -6.12
CA LEU A 46 0.54 16.70 -5.49
C LEU A 46 -0.50 16.13 -6.50
N GLU A 47 -0.47 16.64 -7.74
CA GLU A 47 -1.38 16.19 -8.81
C GLU A 47 -1.09 14.74 -9.21
N GLU A 48 0.19 14.41 -9.46
CA GLU A 48 0.62 13.04 -9.73
C GLU A 48 0.29 12.11 -8.56
N GLY A 49 0.52 12.58 -7.33
CA GLY A 49 0.23 11.84 -6.12
C GLY A 49 -1.26 11.52 -5.98
N ALA A 50 -2.13 12.49 -6.25
CA ALA A 50 -3.57 12.31 -6.27
C ALA A 50 -4.02 11.30 -7.34
N GLN A 51 -3.46 11.41 -8.56
CA GLN A 51 -3.78 10.49 -9.65
C GLN A 51 -3.35 9.05 -9.32
N ARG A 52 -2.15 8.87 -8.76
CA ARG A 52 -1.65 7.55 -8.32
C ARG A 52 -2.45 6.98 -7.17
N ALA A 53 -2.83 7.82 -6.21
CA ALA A 53 -3.69 7.41 -5.10
C ALA A 53 -5.06 6.91 -5.60
N GLU A 54 -5.64 7.55 -6.60
CA GLU A 54 -6.89 7.08 -7.21
C GLU A 54 -6.72 5.76 -7.96
N THR A 55 -5.62 5.59 -8.71
CA THR A 55 -5.31 4.29 -9.33
C THR A 55 -5.20 3.18 -8.29
N LEU A 56 -4.50 3.44 -7.17
CA LEU A 56 -4.38 2.50 -6.07
C LEU A 56 -5.72 2.16 -5.42
N ARG A 57 -6.59 3.16 -5.23
CA ARG A 57 -7.94 2.97 -4.67
C ARG A 57 -8.81 2.05 -5.53
N GLN A 58 -8.62 2.07 -6.84
CA GLN A 58 -9.35 1.20 -7.78
C GLN A 58 -8.77 -0.23 -7.85
N ALA A 59 -7.51 -0.41 -7.44
CA ALA A 59 -6.81 -1.69 -7.47
C ALA A 59 -6.97 -2.53 -6.18
N ILE A 60 -7.55 -1.95 -5.12
CA ILE A 60 -7.85 -2.59 -3.83
C ILE A 60 -9.34 -2.88 -3.73
#